data_AF-A0A9P8ZI01-F1
#
_entry.id   AF-A0A9P8ZI01-F1
#
_cell.length_a   1.000
_cell.length_b   1.000
_cell.length_c   1.000
_cell.angle_alpha   90.00
_cell.angle_beta   90.00
_cell.angle_gamma   90.00
#
_symmetry.space_group_name_H-M   'P 1'
#
loop_
_entity.id
_entity.type
_entity.pdbx_description
1 polymer ?
#
loop_
_entity_poly.entity_id
_entity_poly.type
_entity_poly.pdbx_seq_one_letter_code
_entity_poly.pdbx_strand_id
1 'polypeptide(L)'
;MTFQPTNISAIEDVRRETVDVYNRLHSIDTDAHFIDDVHAAYAAFPLIPNLRCGAWYTNPDKSAAVFAYFKSTDGHHGQWAFNLRRANLGLLAAIAQSGGVLLVDSTRRGKRIPDALAKTVPLWCAVINAAVGRRFYGARWPIELFTPPGSVGPSEHSQMESLVSGYADDLLSSDYTLPVLSKPLRPFWITPATTSLPLAEQDPSSLGFFPVICVSASKMVPDGIDRRAAGYVYVQGSGDDHELWSQGLTPQLFWRHRTDLLAATRDELPDLAAKIVASEGNSQRTVDLTTVPQTDGLLGIAMTDKSVWTLEGSEAVILLQQQQKSDDDAAPAPAPIPGHNNTSLRLLVLHIIAGKRGQHHFMHTVLPQACAFAKEHFTRSARMPDDDVDRPRLVVAANCAGAGDNGEDAAVGVALAILQQNFDEYGSVRLAASPGRADKETIRKRLQWILESRPGANPSRTTLKRVNEFLLSDVIRGSTR
;
A
#
# COMPACT_ATOMS: atom_id res chain seq x y z
N MET A 1 -46.10 25.20 -24.22
CA MET A 1 -44.64 24.98 -24.17
C MET A 1 -44.37 23.86 -23.17
N THR A 2 -44.25 22.64 -23.69
CA THR A 2 -43.94 21.43 -22.92
C THR A 2 -42.46 21.43 -22.57
N PHE A 3 -42.15 21.47 -21.27
CA PHE A 3 -40.78 21.26 -20.76
C PHE A 3 -40.36 19.81 -21.08
N GLN A 4 -39.30 19.63 -21.86
CA GLN A 4 -38.74 18.32 -22.16
C GLN A 4 -38.00 17.74 -20.93
N PRO A 5 -38.26 16.47 -20.53
CA PRO A 5 -37.53 15.78 -19.46
C PRO A 5 -36.19 15.15 -19.89
N THR A 6 -35.63 15.54 -21.05
CA THR A 6 -34.51 14.85 -21.73
C THR A 6 -33.15 14.95 -21.04
N ASN A 7 -32.92 15.95 -20.17
CA ASN A 7 -31.62 16.18 -19.56
C ASN A 7 -31.33 15.28 -18.34
N ILE A 8 -32.35 14.82 -17.62
CA ILE A 8 -32.15 14.00 -16.40
C ILE A 8 -31.83 12.55 -16.80
N SER A 9 -32.57 11.98 -17.75
CA SER A 9 -32.33 10.61 -18.21
C SER A 9 -30.95 10.46 -18.87
N ALA A 10 -30.50 11.45 -19.65
CA ALA A 10 -29.18 11.44 -20.26
C ALA A 10 -28.03 11.46 -19.21
N ILE A 11 -28.21 12.19 -18.10
CA ILE A 11 -27.22 12.25 -17.01
C ILE A 11 -27.22 10.93 -16.21
N GLU A 12 -28.40 10.32 -16.00
CA GLU A 12 -28.52 9.01 -15.36
C GLU A 12 -27.92 7.89 -16.21
N ASP A 13 -28.13 7.92 -17.51
CA ASP A 13 -27.56 6.96 -18.46
C ASP A 13 -26.03 7.08 -18.52
N VAL A 14 -25.47 8.29 -18.55
CA VAL A 14 -24.01 8.53 -18.46
C VAL A 14 -23.46 8.02 -17.13
N ARG A 15 -24.14 8.27 -16.00
CA ARG A 15 -23.71 7.73 -14.69
C ARG A 15 -23.73 6.21 -14.67
N ARG A 16 -24.76 5.57 -15.22
CA ARG A 16 -24.85 4.11 -15.33
C ARG A 16 -23.71 3.55 -16.20
N GLU A 17 -23.42 4.19 -17.32
CA GLU A 17 -22.31 3.79 -18.22
C GLU A 17 -20.94 3.94 -17.56
N THR A 18 -20.72 4.96 -16.71
CA THR A 18 -19.44 5.14 -16.01
C THR A 18 -19.14 4.07 -14.97
N VAL A 19 -20.14 3.38 -14.41
CA VAL A 19 -19.94 2.33 -13.40
C VAL A 19 -20.18 0.93 -13.96
N ASP A 20 -20.44 0.82 -15.26
CA ASP A 20 -20.66 -0.45 -15.94
C ASP A 20 -19.37 -1.28 -16.00
N VAL A 21 -19.42 -2.49 -15.43
CA VAL A 21 -18.25 -3.38 -15.30
C VAL A 21 -17.71 -3.78 -16.65
N TYR A 22 -18.58 -4.07 -17.60
CA TYR A 22 -18.21 -4.46 -18.95
C TYR A 22 -17.40 -3.35 -19.63
N ASN A 23 -17.93 -2.13 -19.67
CA ASN A 23 -17.20 -0.97 -20.18
C ASN A 23 -15.85 -0.76 -19.48
N ARG A 24 -15.81 -0.89 -18.15
CA ARG A 24 -14.59 -0.69 -17.34
C ARG A 24 -13.50 -1.71 -17.65
N LEU A 25 -13.83 -3.00 -17.70
CA LEU A 25 -12.84 -4.07 -17.98
C LEU A 25 -12.27 -3.96 -19.39
N HIS A 26 -13.11 -3.68 -20.40
CA HIS A 26 -12.64 -3.49 -21.78
C HIS A 26 -11.79 -2.21 -21.95
N SER A 27 -12.12 -1.15 -21.20
CA SER A 27 -11.31 0.08 -21.18
C SER A 27 -9.95 -0.15 -20.51
N ILE A 28 -9.93 -0.87 -19.38
CA ILE A 28 -8.70 -1.30 -18.71
C ILE A 28 -7.83 -2.09 -19.68
N ASP A 29 -8.42 -3.04 -20.40
CA ASP A 29 -7.70 -3.87 -21.35
C ASP A 29 -7.07 -3.06 -22.49
N THR A 30 -7.80 -2.09 -23.03
CA THR A 30 -7.30 -1.18 -24.07
C THR A 30 -6.14 -0.34 -23.55
N ASP A 31 -6.27 0.23 -22.36
CA ASP A 31 -5.22 1.03 -21.72
C ASP A 31 -4.00 0.16 -21.37
N ALA A 32 -4.18 -1.11 -21.02
CA ALA A 32 -3.10 -2.03 -20.70
C ALA A 32 -2.22 -2.37 -21.91
N HIS A 33 -2.79 -2.46 -23.11
CA HIS A 33 -1.99 -2.63 -24.34
C HIS A 33 -1.05 -1.45 -24.58
N PHE A 34 -1.52 -0.22 -24.32
CA PHE A 34 -0.67 0.96 -24.39
C PHE A 34 0.48 0.90 -23.37
N ILE A 35 0.22 0.42 -22.14
CA ILE A 35 1.28 0.22 -21.15
C ILE A 35 2.31 -0.81 -21.61
N ASP A 36 1.86 -1.90 -22.25
CA ASP A 36 2.75 -2.91 -22.83
C ASP A 36 3.65 -2.32 -23.93
N ASP A 37 3.10 -1.49 -24.82
CA ASP A 37 3.88 -0.81 -25.87
C ASP A 37 4.94 0.13 -25.28
N VAL A 38 4.57 0.90 -24.25
CA VAL A 38 5.52 1.77 -23.54
C VAL A 38 6.58 0.93 -22.85
N HIS A 39 6.21 -0.13 -22.13
CA HIS A 39 7.17 -0.99 -21.44
C HIS A 39 8.16 -1.64 -22.42
N ALA A 40 7.70 -2.06 -23.60
CA ALA A 40 8.58 -2.60 -24.64
C ALA A 40 9.64 -1.58 -25.10
N ALA A 41 9.29 -0.29 -25.18
CA ALA A 41 10.23 0.78 -25.52
C ALA A 41 11.22 1.13 -24.39
N TYR A 42 10.93 0.73 -23.15
CA TYR A 42 11.79 0.95 -21.97
C TYR A 42 12.10 -0.37 -21.26
N ALA A 43 12.43 -1.41 -22.02
CA ALA A 43 12.59 -2.78 -21.50
C ALA A 43 13.66 -2.94 -20.39
N ALA A 44 14.58 -1.99 -20.25
CA ALA A 44 15.56 -1.95 -19.16
C ALA A 44 14.97 -1.51 -17.82
N PHE A 45 13.80 -0.86 -17.81
CA PHE A 45 13.19 -0.30 -16.61
C PHE A 45 12.08 -1.22 -16.10
N PRO A 46 12.07 -1.55 -14.79
CA PRO A 46 10.99 -2.31 -14.21
C PRO A 46 9.68 -1.54 -14.29
N LEU A 47 8.62 -2.25 -14.65
CA LEU A 47 7.26 -1.76 -14.67
C LEU A 47 6.66 -1.82 -13.25
N ILE A 48 6.36 -0.66 -12.67
CA ILE A 48 5.87 -0.55 -11.29
C ILE A 48 4.46 0.07 -11.31
N PRO A 49 3.42 -0.67 -10.88
CA PRO A 49 2.10 -0.08 -10.71
C PRO A 49 2.04 0.80 -9.46
N ASN A 50 1.52 2.02 -9.59
CA ASN A 50 1.02 2.76 -8.43
C ASN A 50 -0.24 2.05 -7.92
N LEU A 51 -0.20 1.44 -6.74
CA LEU A 51 -1.24 0.57 -6.20
C LEU A 51 -2.56 1.27 -5.83
N ARG A 52 -2.71 2.54 -6.20
CA ARG A 52 -4.00 3.23 -6.25
C ARG A 52 -4.89 2.65 -7.34
N CYS A 53 -4.39 2.56 -8.57
CA CYS A 53 -5.11 1.95 -9.68
C CYS A 53 -4.22 1.38 -10.80
N GLY A 54 -2.93 1.67 -10.79
CA GLY A 54 -1.96 1.21 -11.80
C GLY A 54 -1.97 -0.30 -12.02
N ALA A 55 -2.21 -1.08 -10.96
CA ALA A 55 -2.24 -2.54 -11.00
C ALA A 55 -3.30 -3.10 -11.96
N TRP A 56 -4.39 -2.36 -12.24
CA TRP A 56 -5.39 -2.76 -13.22
C TRP A 56 -4.82 -2.77 -14.65
N TYR A 57 -3.82 -1.93 -14.94
CA TYR A 57 -3.28 -1.73 -16.29
C TYR A 57 -1.93 -2.42 -16.52
N THR A 58 -1.33 -3.01 -15.49
CA THR A 58 -0.02 -3.65 -15.56
C THR A 58 -0.16 -5.17 -15.34
N ASN A 59 0.26 -5.96 -16.32
CA ASN A 59 0.27 -7.42 -16.17
C ASN A 59 1.22 -7.84 -15.02
N PRO A 60 0.76 -8.59 -14.00
CA PRO A 60 1.58 -9.07 -12.89
C PRO A 60 2.84 -9.82 -13.32
N ASP A 61 2.79 -10.59 -14.43
CA ASP A 61 3.93 -11.36 -14.93
C ASP A 61 5.05 -10.49 -15.50
N LYS A 62 4.72 -9.23 -15.87
CA LYS A 62 5.67 -8.24 -16.39
C LYS A 62 6.04 -7.18 -15.35
N SER A 63 5.31 -7.11 -14.24
CA SER A 63 5.45 -6.07 -13.24
C SER A 63 6.50 -6.45 -12.21
N ALA A 64 7.29 -5.49 -11.77
CA ALA A 64 8.22 -5.73 -10.67
C ALA A 64 7.47 -5.88 -9.34
N ALA A 65 7.96 -6.77 -8.48
CA ALA A 65 7.46 -6.97 -7.12
C ALA A 65 7.92 -5.84 -6.16
N VAL A 66 7.73 -4.59 -6.57
CA VAL A 66 8.11 -3.39 -5.81
C VAL A 66 6.87 -2.58 -5.51
N PHE A 67 6.71 -2.20 -4.24
CA PHE A 67 5.56 -1.44 -3.79
C PHE A 67 5.68 0.05 -4.15
N ALA A 68 4.68 0.58 -4.84
CA ALA A 68 4.49 2.02 -5.03
C ALA A 68 3.07 2.43 -4.62
N TYR A 69 2.97 3.49 -3.82
CA TYR A 69 1.71 4.10 -3.41
C TYR A 69 1.85 5.61 -3.31
N PHE A 70 1.63 6.29 -4.42
CA PHE A 70 1.55 7.74 -4.50
C PHE A 70 0.09 8.16 -4.50
N LYS A 71 -0.31 8.96 -3.51
CA LYS A 71 -1.71 9.38 -3.37
C LYS A 71 -1.91 10.75 -4.02
N SER A 72 -2.87 10.86 -4.93
CA SER A 72 -3.21 12.13 -5.62
C SER A 72 -3.55 13.28 -4.68
N THR A 73 -4.14 13.00 -3.50
CA THR A 73 -4.47 14.04 -2.52
C THR A 73 -3.24 14.76 -1.96
N ASP A 74 -2.07 14.12 -2.00
CA ASP A 74 -0.80 14.71 -1.56
C ASP A 74 -0.19 15.62 -2.64
N GLY A 75 -0.85 15.74 -3.81
CA GLY A 75 -0.51 16.64 -4.91
C GLY A 75 -1.63 17.62 -5.24
N HIS A 76 -2.68 17.73 -4.43
CA HIS A 76 -3.74 18.71 -4.69
C HIS A 76 -3.23 20.14 -4.53
N HIS A 77 -3.82 21.06 -5.30
CA HIS A 77 -3.44 22.47 -5.26
C HIS A 77 -3.56 23.03 -3.83
N GLY A 78 -2.50 23.67 -3.35
CA GLY A 78 -2.39 24.19 -1.98
C GLY A 78 -2.26 23.13 -0.89
N GLN A 79 -2.19 21.84 -1.25
CA GLN A 79 -2.11 20.69 -0.35
C GLN A 79 -1.06 19.69 -0.88
N TRP A 80 0.14 20.19 -1.17
CA TRP A 80 1.28 19.35 -1.53
C TRP A 80 1.91 18.79 -0.26
N ALA A 81 2.13 17.49 -0.18
CA ALA A 81 2.63 16.85 1.02
C ALA A 81 3.62 15.73 0.70
N PHE A 82 4.73 15.68 1.44
CA PHE A 82 5.59 14.50 1.50
C PHE A 82 5.17 13.63 2.70
N ASN A 83 4.44 12.55 2.45
CA ASN A 83 3.89 11.73 3.54
C ASN A 83 4.89 10.67 4.01
N LEU A 84 5.46 10.84 5.19
CA LEU A 84 6.38 9.85 5.76
C LEU A 84 5.74 8.48 6.05
N ARG A 85 4.41 8.32 6.04
CA ARG A 85 3.79 6.98 6.09
C ARG A 85 3.76 6.28 4.74
N ARG A 86 3.98 7.02 3.66
CA ARG A 86 4.01 6.54 2.28
C ARG A 86 5.24 7.14 1.60
N ALA A 87 6.38 6.96 2.25
CA ALA A 87 7.62 7.55 1.81
C ALA A 87 8.15 6.91 0.52
N ASN A 88 7.63 5.75 0.11
CA ASN A 88 7.97 5.05 -1.14
C ASN A 88 9.49 4.80 -1.31
N LEU A 89 10.24 4.70 -0.19
CA LEU A 89 11.70 4.56 -0.23
C LEU A 89 12.17 3.21 -0.79
N GLY A 90 11.33 2.18 -0.73
CA GLY A 90 11.60 0.88 -1.37
C GLY A 90 11.85 0.98 -2.88
N LEU A 91 11.35 2.03 -3.54
CA LEU A 91 11.62 2.28 -4.96
C LEU A 91 13.09 2.63 -5.24
N LEU A 92 13.80 3.21 -4.27
CA LEU A 92 15.16 3.70 -4.49
C LEU A 92 16.14 2.58 -4.83
N ALA A 93 15.99 1.41 -4.19
CA ALA A 93 16.81 0.24 -4.51
C ALA A 93 16.56 -0.25 -5.94
N ALA A 94 15.28 -0.36 -6.35
CA ALA A 94 14.90 -0.78 -7.70
C ALA A 94 15.39 0.22 -8.77
N ILE A 95 15.27 1.52 -8.49
CA ILE A 95 15.76 2.60 -9.37
C ILE A 95 17.28 2.53 -9.51
N ALA A 96 18.02 2.41 -8.40
CA ALA A 96 19.47 2.37 -8.43
C ALA A 96 19.99 1.13 -9.15
N GLN A 97 19.33 -0.02 -8.99
CA GLN A 97 19.69 -1.27 -9.63
C GLN A 97 19.42 -1.27 -11.15
N SER A 98 18.28 -0.72 -11.56
CA SER A 98 17.81 -0.80 -12.96
C SER A 98 18.16 0.45 -13.78
N GLY A 99 18.73 1.48 -13.12
CA GLY A 99 19.06 2.74 -13.75
C GLY A 99 17.85 3.65 -14.05
N GLY A 100 16.65 3.28 -13.62
CA GLY A 100 15.40 4.01 -13.87
C GLY A 100 14.18 3.11 -13.62
N VAL A 101 12.97 3.67 -13.69
CA VAL A 101 11.71 2.92 -13.50
C VAL A 101 10.57 3.47 -14.36
N LEU A 102 9.59 2.62 -14.67
CA LEU A 102 8.28 3.00 -15.19
C LEU A 102 7.26 2.97 -14.04
N LEU A 103 6.55 4.06 -13.81
CA LEU A 103 5.50 4.17 -12.79
C LEU A 103 4.14 4.42 -13.45
N VAL A 104 3.24 3.45 -13.33
CA VAL A 104 1.92 3.47 -14.00
C VAL A 104 0.83 3.91 -13.05
N ASP A 105 0.02 4.88 -13.47
CA ASP A 105 -1.21 5.28 -12.79
C ASP A 105 -2.23 5.77 -13.83
N SER A 106 -3.46 6.07 -13.39
CA SER A 106 -4.47 6.66 -14.27
C SER A 106 -5.27 7.73 -13.56
N THR A 107 -6.08 8.48 -14.32
CA THR A 107 -6.95 9.51 -13.76
C THR A 107 -8.25 9.59 -14.52
N ARG A 108 -9.31 9.97 -13.82
CA ARG A 108 -10.64 10.23 -14.38
C ARG A 108 -10.80 11.72 -14.73
N ARG A 109 -11.94 12.07 -15.34
CA ARG A 109 -12.44 13.46 -15.50
C ARG A 109 -11.57 14.37 -16.38
N GLY A 110 -11.18 13.92 -17.58
CA GLY A 110 -10.58 14.78 -18.59
C GLY A 110 -9.19 15.35 -18.24
N LYS A 111 -8.56 14.89 -17.15
CA LYS A 111 -7.14 15.17 -16.88
C LYS A 111 -6.28 14.25 -17.76
N ARG A 112 -5.13 14.74 -18.25
CA ARG A 112 -4.17 13.90 -18.99
C ARG A 112 -3.32 13.04 -18.07
N ILE A 113 -2.93 13.62 -16.93
CA ILE A 113 -1.99 13.01 -15.98
C ILE A 113 -2.61 13.17 -14.57
N PRO A 114 -2.67 12.10 -13.75
CA PRO A 114 -3.11 12.21 -12.35
C PRO A 114 -2.19 13.14 -11.55
N ASP A 115 -2.74 13.83 -10.54
CA ASP A 115 -1.94 14.66 -9.63
C ASP A 115 -0.85 13.85 -8.90
N ALA A 116 -1.06 12.53 -8.71
CA ALA A 116 -0.04 11.63 -8.18
C ALA A 116 1.23 11.64 -9.04
N LEU A 117 1.09 11.54 -10.37
CA LEU A 117 2.21 11.53 -11.31
C LEU A 117 2.68 12.95 -11.69
N ALA A 118 1.76 13.92 -11.78
CA ALA A 118 2.10 15.28 -12.20
C ALA A 118 2.70 16.13 -11.08
N LYS A 119 2.45 15.80 -9.81
CA LYS A 119 2.81 16.64 -8.65
C LYS A 119 3.43 15.86 -7.50
N THR A 120 2.80 14.78 -7.05
CA THR A 120 3.30 14.01 -5.88
C THR A 120 4.64 13.33 -6.17
N VAL A 121 4.78 12.63 -7.29
CA VAL A 121 6.04 11.97 -7.70
C VAL A 121 7.16 12.98 -7.98
N PRO A 122 6.91 14.10 -8.69
CA PRO A 122 7.85 15.21 -8.82
C PRO A 122 8.39 15.75 -7.50
N LEU A 123 7.48 16.08 -6.57
CA LEU A 123 7.86 16.56 -5.25
C LEU A 123 8.68 15.50 -4.50
N TRP A 124 8.26 14.23 -4.58
CA TRP A 124 8.99 13.12 -4.00
C TRP A 124 10.42 13.02 -4.55
N CYS A 125 10.61 13.07 -5.87
CA CYS A 125 11.95 13.03 -6.49
C CYS A 125 12.84 14.17 -5.97
N ALA A 126 12.30 15.40 -5.92
CA ALA A 126 13.04 16.57 -5.43
C ALA A 126 13.41 16.46 -3.95
N VAL A 127 12.49 15.97 -3.10
CA VAL A 127 12.74 15.76 -1.67
C VAL A 127 13.80 14.68 -1.44
N ILE A 128 13.74 13.55 -2.16
CA ILE A 128 14.79 12.52 -2.10
C ILE A 128 16.14 13.09 -2.52
N ASN A 129 16.19 13.82 -3.64
CA ASN A 129 17.41 14.44 -4.12
C ASN A 129 17.99 15.42 -3.09
N ALA A 130 17.16 16.26 -2.48
CA ALA A 130 17.59 17.19 -1.44
C ALA A 130 18.11 16.46 -0.19
N ALA A 131 17.42 15.42 0.27
CA ALA A 131 17.84 14.64 1.44
C ALA A 131 19.14 13.87 1.19
N VAL A 132 19.25 13.14 0.07
CA VAL A 132 20.46 12.42 -0.35
C VAL A 132 21.63 13.40 -0.55
N GLY A 133 21.38 14.52 -1.22
CA GLY A 133 22.36 15.58 -1.41
C GLY A 133 22.93 16.08 -0.09
N ARG A 134 22.07 16.45 0.87
CA ARG A 134 22.49 16.90 2.20
C ARG A 134 23.25 15.83 2.99
N ARG A 135 22.82 14.58 2.92
CA ARG A 135 23.42 13.48 3.69
C ARG A 135 24.78 13.05 3.16
N PHE A 136 24.97 13.03 1.84
CA PHE A 136 26.13 12.35 1.23
C PHE A 136 27.00 13.23 0.33
N TYR A 137 26.48 14.31 -0.28
CA TYR A 137 27.16 15.00 -1.39
C TYR A 137 27.32 16.53 -1.22
N GLY A 138 26.61 17.14 -0.28
CA GLY A 138 26.58 18.59 -0.06
C GLY A 138 26.00 19.37 -1.25
N ALA A 139 26.45 20.61 -1.43
CA ALA A 139 25.89 21.58 -2.38
C ALA A 139 26.06 21.25 -3.88
N ARG A 140 26.81 20.19 -4.23
CA ARG A 140 27.05 19.81 -5.64
C ARG A 140 25.94 18.92 -6.21
N TRP A 141 25.07 18.37 -5.37
CA TRP A 141 24.00 17.49 -5.79
C TRP A 141 22.79 18.27 -6.33
N PRO A 142 22.28 17.96 -7.54
CA PRO A 142 21.09 18.63 -8.07
C PRO A 142 19.84 18.35 -7.23
N ILE A 143 19.08 19.40 -6.90
CA ILE A 143 17.86 19.31 -6.06
C ILE A 143 16.62 19.93 -6.73
N GLU A 144 16.70 20.25 -8.01
CA GLU A 144 15.65 20.93 -8.77
C GLU A 144 14.34 20.12 -8.78
N LEU A 145 13.21 20.82 -8.64
CA LEU A 145 11.89 20.26 -8.85
C LEU A 145 11.58 20.22 -10.35
N PHE A 146 11.09 19.09 -10.86
CA PHE A 146 10.64 18.98 -12.26
C PHE A 146 9.16 18.64 -12.31
N THR A 147 8.33 19.53 -12.85
CA THR A 147 6.88 19.30 -13.03
C THR A 147 6.47 19.41 -14.51
N PRO A 148 5.41 18.73 -14.97
CA PRO A 148 4.97 18.82 -16.35
C PRO A 148 4.32 20.19 -16.61
N PRO A 149 4.88 21.05 -17.49
CA PRO A 149 4.39 22.42 -17.67
C PRO A 149 2.95 22.52 -18.17
N GLY A 150 2.47 21.50 -18.88
CA GLY A 150 1.08 21.41 -19.36
C GLY A 150 0.06 21.04 -18.28
N SER A 151 0.48 20.68 -17.06
CA SER A 151 -0.40 20.32 -15.95
C SER A 151 -0.12 21.08 -14.66
N VAL A 152 1.06 21.67 -14.52
CA VAL A 152 1.48 22.45 -13.36
C VAL A 152 1.97 23.80 -13.84
N GLY A 153 1.26 24.87 -13.47
CA GLY A 153 1.62 26.23 -13.86
C GLY A 153 2.85 26.75 -13.09
N PRO A 154 3.55 27.78 -13.59
CA PRO A 154 4.79 28.29 -12.96
C PRO A 154 4.61 28.71 -11.49
N SER A 155 3.48 29.35 -11.16
CA SER A 155 3.21 29.75 -9.77
C SER A 155 3.02 28.55 -8.83
N GLU A 156 2.32 27.51 -9.29
CA GLU A 156 2.15 26.28 -8.52
C GLU A 156 3.49 25.56 -8.35
N HIS A 157 4.29 25.48 -9.42
CA HIS A 157 5.64 24.93 -9.38
C HIS A 157 6.52 25.62 -8.33
N SER A 158 6.61 26.95 -8.33
CA SER A 158 7.42 27.68 -7.36
C SER A 158 6.94 27.48 -5.91
N GLN A 159 5.63 27.38 -5.69
CA GLN A 159 5.08 27.07 -4.37
C GLN A 159 5.48 25.66 -3.91
N MET A 160 5.37 24.67 -4.79
CA MET A 160 5.83 23.30 -4.50
C MET A 160 7.33 23.25 -4.21
N GLU A 161 8.14 23.93 -5.00
CA GLU A 161 9.60 23.97 -4.85
C GLU A 161 10.01 24.53 -3.49
N SER A 162 9.31 25.57 -3.02
CA SER A 162 9.59 26.17 -1.70
C SER A 162 9.43 25.20 -0.52
N LEU A 163 8.65 24.13 -0.68
CA LEU A 163 8.40 23.12 0.36
C LEU A 163 9.46 22.01 0.40
N VAL A 164 10.23 21.83 -0.67
CA VAL A 164 11.19 20.72 -0.83
C VAL A 164 12.19 20.68 0.32
N SER A 165 12.72 21.84 0.72
CA SER A 165 13.72 21.93 1.79
C SER A 165 13.19 21.40 3.12
N GLY A 166 11.98 21.82 3.52
CA GLY A 166 11.40 21.41 4.80
C GLY A 166 11.08 19.92 4.83
N TYR A 167 10.54 19.37 3.73
CA TYR A 167 10.28 17.94 3.64
C TYR A 167 11.55 17.08 3.61
N ALA A 168 12.65 17.59 3.04
CA ALA A 168 13.93 16.93 3.13
C ALA A 168 14.44 16.88 4.58
N ASP A 169 14.23 17.93 5.39
CA ASP A 169 14.57 17.94 6.81
C ASP A 169 13.68 16.97 7.62
N ASP A 170 12.38 16.92 7.31
CA ASP A 170 11.45 15.95 7.92
C ASP A 170 11.85 14.50 7.62
N LEU A 171 12.34 14.22 6.40
CA LEU A 171 12.83 12.91 6.02
C LEU A 171 14.15 12.57 6.70
N LEU A 172 15.10 13.51 6.76
CA LEU A 172 16.39 13.31 7.40
C LEU A 172 16.30 13.14 8.93
N SER A 173 15.26 13.68 9.55
CA SER A 173 14.94 13.53 10.97
C SER A 173 14.07 12.31 11.29
N SER A 174 13.64 11.55 10.27
CA SER A 174 12.90 10.29 10.45
C SER A 174 13.84 9.11 10.70
N ASP A 175 13.27 7.96 11.10
CA ASP A 175 14.06 6.73 11.32
C ASP A 175 14.34 5.96 10.03
N TYR A 176 13.89 6.44 8.87
CA TYR A 176 14.14 5.76 7.60
C TYR A 176 15.61 5.81 7.21
N THR A 177 16.11 4.68 6.68
CA THR A 177 17.44 4.64 6.10
C THR A 177 17.39 5.08 4.64
N LEU A 178 18.16 6.12 4.30
CA LEU A 178 18.31 6.55 2.91
C LEU A 178 19.51 5.84 2.26
N PRO A 179 19.31 5.16 1.11
CA PRO A 179 20.42 4.59 0.37
C PRO A 179 21.27 5.69 -0.27
N VAL A 180 22.55 5.38 -0.50
CA VAL A 180 23.42 6.23 -1.31
C VAL A 180 23.02 6.06 -2.78
N LEU A 181 22.63 7.16 -3.43
CA LEU A 181 22.33 7.17 -4.86
C LEU A 181 23.51 7.76 -5.63
N SER A 182 23.94 7.11 -6.72
CA SER A 182 25.04 7.62 -7.55
C SER A 182 24.63 8.75 -8.49
N LYS A 183 23.32 8.90 -8.76
CA LYS A 183 22.75 9.94 -9.64
C LYS A 183 21.43 10.48 -9.04
N PRO A 184 21.05 11.74 -9.29
CA PRO A 184 19.77 12.29 -8.84
C PRO A 184 18.59 11.67 -9.60
N LEU A 185 17.42 11.66 -8.99
CA LEU A 185 16.16 11.24 -9.61
C LEU A 185 15.61 12.35 -10.52
N ARG A 186 15.02 11.98 -11.67
CA ARG A 186 14.36 12.94 -12.56
C ARG A 186 13.06 12.37 -13.15
N PRO A 187 11.89 13.00 -12.92
CA PRO A 187 10.63 12.54 -13.46
C PRO A 187 10.44 12.92 -14.94
N PHE A 188 9.75 12.06 -15.69
CA PHE A 188 9.28 12.29 -17.06
C PHE A 188 7.83 11.82 -17.18
N TRP A 189 7.07 12.27 -18.18
CA TRP A 189 5.65 11.94 -18.31
C TRP A 189 5.29 11.43 -19.70
N ILE A 190 4.57 10.32 -19.73
CA ILE A 190 4.07 9.69 -20.95
C ILE A 190 2.55 9.53 -20.82
N THR A 191 1.84 9.80 -21.91
CA THR A 191 0.39 9.64 -22.02
C THR A 191 0.08 9.02 -23.38
N PRO A 192 -1.14 8.52 -23.64
CA PRO A 192 -1.51 8.02 -24.97
C PRO A 192 -1.44 9.08 -26.09
N ALA A 193 -1.34 10.37 -25.73
CA ALA A 193 -1.13 11.46 -26.69
C ALA A 193 0.36 11.75 -26.98
N THR A 194 1.29 11.07 -26.31
CA THR A 194 2.73 11.25 -26.52
C THR A 194 3.15 10.57 -27.82
N THR A 195 3.66 11.36 -28.77
CA THR A 195 4.07 10.85 -30.10
C THR A 195 5.54 10.48 -30.20
N SER A 196 6.38 10.99 -29.30
CA SER A 196 7.81 10.67 -29.21
C SER A 196 8.15 10.34 -27.76
N LEU A 197 8.70 9.14 -27.55
CA LEU A 197 9.01 8.63 -26.23
C LEU A 197 10.35 9.22 -25.73
N PRO A 198 10.36 9.99 -24.63
CA PRO A 198 11.57 10.62 -24.13
C PRO A 198 12.57 9.58 -23.63
N LEU A 199 13.83 9.65 -24.04
CA LEU A 199 14.92 8.77 -23.58
C LEU A 199 14.82 7.30 -24.02
N ALA A 200 13.84 6.89 -24.83
CA ALA A 200 13.65 5.48 -25.20
C ALA A 200 14.87 4.87 -25.94
N GLU A 201 15.58 5.69 -26.72
CA GLU A 201 16.77 5.27 -27.47
C GLU A 201 18.09 5.50 -26.72
N GLN A 202 18.05 6.02 -25.49
CA GLN A 202 19.24 6.35 -24.72
C GLN A 202 19.62 5.22 -23.77
N ASP A 203 20.90 4.87 -23.70
CA ASP A 203 21.41 3.95 -22.69
C ASP A 203 21.24 4.58 -21.28
N PRO A 204 20.48 3.97 -20.36
CA PRO A 204 20.32 4.47 -19.00
C PRO A 204 21.65 4.75 -18.28
N SER A 205 22.69 3.98 -18.59
CA SER A 205 24.02 4.14 -17.97
C SER A 205 24.66 5.50 -18.31
N SER A 206 24.36 6.05 -19.49
CA SER A 206 24.88 7.32 -20.01
C SER A 206 24.21 8.57 -19.42
N LEU A 207 23.01 8.41 -18.83
CA LEU A 207 22.25 9.52 -18.27
C LEU A 207 22.92 10.05 -17.00
N GLY A 208 22.96 11.37 -16.81
CA GLY A 208 23.43 12.01 -15.57
C GLY A 208 22.45 11.93 -14.39
N PHE A 209 21.34 11.19 -14.54
CA PHE A 209 20.23 11.07 -13.60
C PHE A 209 19.58 9.69 -13.73
N PHE A 210 18.80 9.29 -12.73
CA PHE A 210 17.90 8.14 -12.82
C PHE A 210 16.49 8.59 -13.25
N PRO A 211 16.01 8.23 -14.45
CA PRO A 211 14.67 8.56 -14.90
C PRO A 211 13.58 7.83 -14.10
N VAL A 212 12.58 8.59 -13.68
CA VAL A 212 11.31 8.09 -13.14
C VAL A 212 10.22 8.39 -14.17
N ILE A 213 9.97 7.43 -15.06
CA ILE A 213 9.04 7.59 -16.18
C ILE A 213 7.61 7.37 -15.68
N CYS A 214 6.87 8.46 -15.49
CA CYS A 214 5.48 8.45 -15.07
C CYS A 214 4.55 8.24 -16.27
N VAL A 215 3.88 7.07 -16.33
CA VAL A 215 2.99 6.71 -17.43
C VAL A 215 1.54 6.84 -16.96
N SER A 216 0.81 7.79 -17.54
CA SER A 216 -0.65 7.90 -17.37
C SER A 216 -1.31 6.95 -18.36
N ALA A 217 -1.94 5.87 -17.88
CA ALA A 217 -2.43 4.79 -18.74
C ALA A 217 -3.55 5.24 -19.68
N SER A 218 -4.53 5.99 -19.16
CA SER A 218 -5.76 6.26 -19.89
C SER A 218 -5.68 7.46 -20.83
N LYS A 219 -6.35 7.35 -21.96
CA LYS A 219 -6.57 8.45 -22.90
C LYS A 219 -7.38 9.55 -22.22
N MET A 220 -6.98 10.81 -22.43
CA MET A 220 -7.79 11.95 -22.00
C MET A 220 -9.05 12.06 -22.87
N VAL A 221 -10.21 11.92 -22.25
CA VAL A 221 -11.50 12.13 -22.91
C VAL A 221 -12.21 13.29 -22.21
N PRO A 222 -12.66 14.34 -22.93
CA PRO A 222 -13.24 15.53 -22.30
C PRO A 222 -14.36 15.23 -21.31
N ASP A 223 -15.29 14.35 -21.69
CA ASP A 223 -16.42 13.92 -20.84
C ASP A 223 -16.10 12.65 -20.03
N GLY A 224 -14.86 12.15 -20.11
CA GLY A 224 -14.41 10.90 -19.50
C GLY A 224 -14.91 9.63 -20.17
N ILE A 225 -15.78 9.74 -21.18
CA ILE A 225 -16.36 8.62 -21.92
C ILE A 225 -16.23 8.83 -23.44
N ASP A 226 -15.79 7.79 -24.16
CA ASP A 226 -15.71 7.77 -25.63
C ASP A 226 -16.53 6.60 -26.20
N ARG A 227 -17.56 6.90 -26.99
CA ARG A 227 -18.52 5.92 -27.54
C ARG A 227 -18.10 5.32 -28.89
N ARG A 228 -16.84 5.48 -29.30
CA ARG A 228 -16.38 5.11 -30.65
C ARG A 228 -16.09 3.60 -30.78
N ALA A 229 -17.04 2.91 -31.42
CA ALA A 229 -16.90 1.78 -32.37
C ALA A 229 -16.35 0.40 -31.94
N ALA A 230 -16.17 0.08 -30.65
CA ALA A 230 -15.63 -1.23 -30.22
C ALA A 230 -16.62 -2.13 -29.47
N GLY A 231 -17.94 -1.96 -29.65
CA GLY A 231 -18.95 -2.79 -28.95
C GLY A 231 -19.06 -2.52 -27.44
N TYR A 232 -18.26 -1.60 -26.90
CA TYR A 232 -18.33 -1.08 -25.54
C TYR A 232 -18.10 0.44 -25.54
N VAL A 233 -18.37 1.07 -24.40
CA VAL A 233 -18.15 2.50 -24.19
C VAL A 233 -16.84 2.66 -23.41
N TYR A 234 -15.85 3.34 -23.99
CA TYR A 234 -14.57 3.55 -23.32
C TYR A 234 -14.73 4.52 -22.15
N VAL A 235 -14.22 4.17 -20.98
CA VAL A 235 -14.25 4.96 -19.76
C VAL A 235 -12.82 5.28 -19.33
N GLN A 236 -12.45 6.56 -19.37
CA GLN A 236 -11.14 7.03 -18.93
C GLN A 236 -10.93 6.72 -17.44
N GLY A 237 -9.74 6.20 -17.09
CA GLY A 237 -9.36 5.95 -15.70
C GLY A 237 -10.19 4.83 -15.08
N SER A 238 -10.43 3.77 -15.84
CA SER A 238 -11.35 2.70 -15.47
C SER A 238 -10.97 1.96 -14.20
N GLY A 239 -9.67 1.75 -13.92
CA GLY A 239 -9.17 1.12 -12.70
C GLY A 239 -9.28 1.98 -11.41
N ASP A 240 -9.57 3.27 -11.52
CA ASP A 240 -9.70 4.17 -10.36
C ASP A 240 -11.05 3.95 -9.64
N ASP A 241 -11.15 4.30 -8.35
CA ASP A 241 -12.24 3.96 -7.38
C ASP A 241 -13.01 2.67 -7.75
N HIS A 242 -12.27 1.56 -7.87
CA HIS A 242 -12.82 0.28 -8.31
C HIS A 242 -13.83 -0.30 -7.31
N GLU A 243 -13.81 0.15 -6.06
CA GLU A 243 -14.80 -0.20 -5.05
C GLU A 243 -16.24 0.19 -5.45
N LEU A 244 -16.40 1.11 -6.40
CA LEU A 244 -17.70 1.57 -6.87
C LEU A 244 -18.28 0.73 -8.03
N TRP A 245 -17.47 -0.09 -8.70
CA TRP A 245 -17.90 -0.79 -9.91
C TRP A 245 -17.42 -2.25 -10.00
N SER A 246 -16.32 -2.65 -9.36
CA SER A 246 -15.65 -3.93 -9.65
C SER A 246 -16.41 -5.17 -9.20
N GLN A 247 -17.49 -5.01 -8.43
CA GLN A 247 -18.27 -6.13 -7.88
C GLN A 247 -17.40 -7.15 -7.12
N GLY A 248 -16.34 -6.67 -6.46
CA GLY A 248 -15.38 -7.51 -5.72
C GLY A 248 -14.21 -8.04 -6.54
N LEU A 249 -14.18 -7.83 -7.86
CA LEU A 249 -13.00 -8.10 -8.68
C LEU A 249 -11.83 -7.23 -8.21
N THR A 250 -10.66 -7.84 -8.15
CA THR A 250 -9.37 -7.19 -7.91
C THR A 250 -8.54 -7.20 -9.19
N PRO A 251 -7.48 -6.38 -9.30
CA PRO A 251 -6.56 -6.45 -10.43
C PRO A 251 -6.02 -7.86 -10.68
N GLN A 252 -5.64 -8.57 -9.62
CA GLN A 252 -5.09 -9.94 -9.72
C GLN A 252 -6.11 -10.91 -10.33
N LEU A 253 -7.37 -10.84 -9.89
CA LEU A 253 -8.45 -11.66 -10.44
C LEU A 253 -8.73 -11.32 -11.90
N PHE A 254 -8.74 -10.03 -12.24
CA PHE A 254 -8.88 -9.61 -13.63
C PHE A 254 -7.77 -10.17 -14.51
N TRP A 255 -6.51 -10.05 -14.12
CA TRP A 255 -5.40 -10.56 -14.93
C TRP A 255 -5.40 -12.08 -15.06
N ARG A 256 -5.70 -12.80 -13.97
CA ARG A 256 -5.79 -14.27 -13.97
C ARG A 256 -6.92 -14.80 -14.86
N HIS A 257 -8.06 -14.10 -14.89
CA HIS A 257 -9.25 -14.49 -15.63
C HIS A 257 -9.52 -13.58 -16.84
N ARG A 258 -8.47 -12.89 -17.34
CA ARG A 258 -8.60 -11.83 -18.34
C ARG A 258 -9.35 -12.30 -19.58
N THR A 259 -8.94 -13.45 -20.12
CA THR A 259 -9.54 -14.03 -21.33
C THR A 259 -11.03 -14.30 -21.16
N ASP A 260 -11.42 -14.93 -20.05
CA ASP A 260 -12.82 -15.30 -19.78
C ASP A 260 -13.68 -14.05 -19.53
N LEU A 261 -13.17 -13.09 -18.76
CA LEU A 261 -13.86 -11.84 -18.45
C LEU A 261 -14.08 -10.96 -19.69
N LEU A 262 -13.11 -10.91 -20.61
CA LEU A 262 -13.23 -10.13 -21.86
C LEU A 262 -14.03 -10.85 -22.96
N ALA A 263 -14.21 -12.17 -22.85
CA ALA A 263 -15.03 -12.94 -23.78
C ALA A 263 -16.51 -12.99 -23.38
N ALA A 264 -16.81 -12.79 -22.09
CA ALA A 264 -18.18 -12.80 -21.58
C ALA A 264 -19.02 -11.65 -22.16
N THR A 265 -20.30 -11.92 -22.41
CA THR A 265 -21.22 -10.85 -22.80
C THR A 265 -21.53 -9.93 -21.63
N ARG A 266 -22.06 -8.73 -21.93
CA ARG A 266 -22.42 -7.73 -20.91
C ARG A 266 -23.37 -8.29 -19.83
N ASP A 267 -24.31 -9.15 -20.22
CA ASP A 267 -25.31 -9.72 -19.32
C ASP A 267 -24.74 -10.86 -18.46
N GLU A 268 -23.76 -11.61 -18.97
CA GLU A 268 -23.12 -12.72 -18.26
C GLU A 268 -22.01 -12.27 -17.29
N LEU A 269 -21.41 -11.11 -17.54
CA LEU A 269 -20.23 -10.65 -16.83
C LEU A 269 -20.43 -10.50 -15.30
N PRO A 270 -21.56 -9.95 -14.79
CA PRO A 270 -21.78 -9.87 -13.34
C PRO A 270 -21.79 -11.25 -12.66
N ASP A 271 -22.44 -12.23 -13.27
CA ASP A 271 -22.52 -13.59 -12.73
C ASP A 271 -21.16 -14.30 -12.79
N LEU A 272 -20.39 -14.08 -13.85
CA LEU A 272 -19.02 -14.60 -13.96
C LEU A 272 -18.10 -13.97 -12.90
N ALA A 273 -18.17 -12.65 -12.72
CA ALA A 273 -17.41 -11.93 -11.70
C ALA A 273 -17.72 -12.46 -10.29
N ALA A 274 -19.00 -12.64 -9.97
CA ALA A 274 -19.42 -13.20 -8.68
C ALA A 274 -18.88 -14.63 -8.46
N LYS A 275 -18.89 -15.48 -9.49
CA LYS A 275 -18.32 -16.84 -9.42
C LYS A 275 -16.81 -16.82 -9.18
N ILE A 276 -16.07 -15.95 -9.90
CA ILE A 276 -14.62 -15.80 -9.73
C ILE A 276 -14.30 -15.36 -8.30
N VAL A 277 -14.96 -14.30 -7.82
CA VAL A 277 -14.75 -13.75 -6.47
C VAL A 277 -15.08 -14.80 -5.39
N ALA A 278 -16.14 -15.57 -5.56
CA ALA A 278 -16.48 -16.66 -4.64
C ALA A 278 -15.44 -17.79 -4.64
N SER A 279 -14.87 -18.12 -5.81
CA SER A 279 -13.84 -19.17 -5.93
C SER A 279 -12.50 -18.79 -5.30
N GLU A 280 -12.13 -17.51 -5.33
CA GLU A 280 -10.90 -17.01 -4.71
C GLU A 280 -10.95 -17.12 -3.19
N GLY A 281 -12.12 -16.92 -2.57
CA GLY A 281 -12.31 -17.13 -1.13
C GLY A 281 -12.01 -18.55 -0.64
N ASN A 282 -11.98 -19.53 -1.56
CA ASN A 282 -11.68 -20.93 -1.28
C ASN A 282 -10.25 -21.35 -1.70
N SER A 283 -9.45 -20.46 -2.28
CA SER A 283 -8.10 -20.79 -2.78
C SER A 283 -7.04 -20.58 -1.70
N GLN A 284 -6.08 -21.51 -1.64
CA GLN A 284 -4.96 -21.48 -0.68
C GLN A 284 -4.03 -20.28 -0.94
N ARG A 285 -4.00 -19.30 -0.04
CA ARG A 285 -2.97 -18.26 0.01
C ARG A 285 -1.69 -18.82 0.63
N THR A 286 -0.56 -18.34 0.14
CA THR A 286 0.75 -18.52 0.79
C THR A 286 0.88 -17.54 1.95
N VAL A 287 1.52 -17.96 3.04
CA VAL A 287 1.81 -17.08 4.18
C VAL A 287 2.75 -15.96 3.71
N ASP A 288 2.31 -14.72 3.87
CA ASP A 288 3.12 -13.53 3.64
C ASP A 288 3.65 -13.04 5.00
N LEU A 289 4.86 -13.47 5.36
CA LEU A 289 5.54 -13.15 6.62
C LEU A 289 6.60 -12.06 6.39
N THR A 290 6.57 -11.01 7.21
CA THR A 290 7.57 -9.95 7.22
C THR A 290 8.12 -9.76 8.63
N THR A 291 9.43 -9.88 8.81
CA THR A 291 10.11 -9.55 10.07
C THR A 291 10.36 -8.05 10.18
N VAL A 292 10.33 -7.49 11.39
CA VAL A 292 10.73 -6.09 11.66
C VAL A 292 12.24 -6.06 11.96
N PRO A 293 13.10 -5.62 11.02
CA PRO A 293 14.55 -5.75 11.14
C PRO A 293 15.13 -5.02 12.34
N GLN A 294 14.55 -3.89 12.72
CA GLN A 294 14.98 -3.10 13.88
C GLN A 294 14.90 -3.89 15.19
N THR A 295 14.13 -4.99 15.24
CA THR A 295 14.02 -5.85 16.42
C THR A 295 14.96 -7.05 16.39
N ASP A 296 16.00 -7.05 15.55
CA ASP A 296 16.84 -8.23 15.27
C ASP A 296 15.99 -9.45 14.87
N GLY A 297 14.92 -9.20 14.12
CA GLY A 297 13.97 -10.20 13.67
C GLY A 297 13.07 -10.79 14.76
N LEU A 298 13.07 -10.28 16.00
CA LEU A 298 12.29 -10.84 17.11
C LEU A 298 10.77 -10.74 16.91
N LEU A 299 10.30 -9.73 16.18
CA LEU A 299 8.89 -9.51 15.87
C LEU A 299 8.62 -9.65 14.36
N GLY A 300 7.57 -10.39 14.01
CA GLY A 300 7.08 -10.50 12.63
C GLY A 300 5.58 -10.20 12.52
N ILE A 301 5.17 -9.80 11.32
CA ILE A 301 3.77 -9.62 10.92
C ILE A 301 3.47 -10.58 9.78
N ALA A 302 2.37 -11.31 9.85
CA ALA A 302 2.00 -12.27 8.81
C ALA A 302 0.54 -12.15 8.38
N MET A 303 0.30 -12.47 7.10
CA MET A 303 -1.03 -12.71 6.56
C MET A 303 -1.19 -14.21 6.27
N THR A 304 -2.26 -14.84 6.75
CA THR A 304 -2.52 -16.27 6.56
C THR A 304 -4.00 -16.52 6.27
N ASP A 305 -4.29 -17.52 5.45
CA ASP A 305 -5.61 -18.13 5.26
C ASP A 305 -5.72 -19.50 5.97
N LYS A 306 -4.56 -20.06 6.36
CA LYS A 306 -4.41 -21.36 7.00
C LYS A 306 -4.34 -21.25 8.52
N SER A 307 -4.64 -22.36 9.18
CA SER A 307 -4.38 -22.56 10.61
C SER A 307 -2.89 -22.38 10.92
N VAL A 308 -2.60 -21.94 12.15
CA VAL A 308 -1.29 -21.46 12.68
C VAL A 308 -0.07 -22.32 12.33
N TRP A 309 -0.27 -23.59 12.00
CA TRP A 309 0.76 -24.58 11.68
C TRP A 309 1.68 -24.18 10.52
N THR A 310 1.26 -23.31 9.61
CA THR A 310 2.14 -22.82 8.53
C THR A 310 3.23 -21.85 9.00
N LEU A 311 3.15 -21.36 10.24
CA LEU A 311 4.16 -20.51 10.90
C LEU A 311 5.15 -21.34 11.75
N GLU A 312 5.30 -22.64 11.46
CA GLU A 312 6.25 -23.56 12.12
C GLU A 312 7.64 -22.92 12.30
N GLY A 313 8.18 -22.94 13.53
CA GLY A 313 9.49 -22.35 13.87
C GLY A 313 9.45 -20.99 14.56
N SER A 314 8.29 -20.31 14.63
CA SER A 314 8.10 -19.23 15.60
C SER A 314 7.85 -19.78 17.00
N GLU A 315 8.33 -19.08 18.04
CA GLU A 315 8.10 -19.49 19.44
C GLU A 315 6.69 -19.12 19.92
N ALA A 316 6.12 -18.04 19.39
CA ALA A 316 4.80 -17.55 19.75
C ALA A 316 4.06 -16.89 18.57
N VAL A 317 2.74 -17.06 18.55
CA VAL A 317 1.85 -16.46 17.55
C VAL A 317 0.64 -15.81 18.22
N ILE A 318 0.33 -14.57 17.82
CA ILE A 318 -0.94 -13.89 18.09
C ILE A 318 -1.75 -13.94 16.79
N LEU A 319 -2.80 -14.75 16.77
CA LEU A 319 -3.70 -14.90 15.62
C LEU A 319 -4.92 -13.99 15.79
N LEU A 320 -5.11 -13.07 14.85
CA LEU A 320 -6.27 -12.20 14.76
C LEU A 320 -7.28 -12.81 13.78
N GLN A 321 -8.50 -13.11 14.25
CA GLN A 321 -9.56 -13.69 13.43
C GLN A 321 -10.77 -12.77 13.36
N GLN A 322 -11.33 -12.56 12.17
CA GLN A 322 -12.54 -11.78 12.02
C GLN A 322 -13.76 -12.61 12.43
N GLN A 323 -14.61 -12.05 13.29
CA GLN A 323 -15.85 -12.72 13.71
C GLN A 323 -16.90 -12.62 12.58
N GLN A 324 -17.34 -13.77 12.04
CA GLN A 324 -18.39 -13.80 11.01
C GLN A 324 -19.78 -13.55 11.61
N LYS A 325 -20.66 -12.95 10.80
CA LYS A 325 -21.97 -12.41 11.21
C LYS A 325 -23.06 -13.47 11.45
N SER A 326 -22.72 -14.77 11.43
CA SER A 326 -23.67 -15.88 11.49
C SER A 326 -23.62 -16.72 12.78
N ASP A 327 -22.76 -16.40 13.74
CA ASP A 327 -22.73 -17.13 15.02
C ASP A 327 -23.59 -16.39 16.05
N ASP A 328 -24.88 -16.74 16.08
CA ASP A 328 -25.78 -16.46 17.20
C ASP A 328 -25.20 -17.05 18.50
N ASP A 329 -25.01 -16.18 19.52
CA ASP A 329 -24.93 -16.41 20.97
C ASP A 329 -24.17 -17.62 21.57
N ALA A 330 -23.32 -18.32 20.81
CA ALA A 330 -22.34 -19.24 21.36
C ALA A 330 -20.94 -18.68 21.13
N ALA A 331 -20.22 -18.38 22.21
CA ALA A 331 -18.77 -18.25 22.12
C ALA A 331 -18.25 -19.55 21.47
N PRO A 332 -17.58 -19.51 20.30
CA PRO A 332 -17.08 -20.72 19.69
C PRO A 332 -16.07 -21.30 20.68
N ALA A 333 -16.36 -22.48 21.21
CA ALA A 333 -15.38 -23.23 21.98
C ALA A 333 -14.13 -23.38 21.10
N PRO A 334 -12.91 -23.15 21.62
CA PRO A 334 -11.70 -23.37 20.84
C PRO A 334 -11.75 -24.79 20.29
N ALA A 335 -11.72 -24.93 18.96
CA ALA A 335 -11.69 -26.24 18.33
C ALA A 335 -10.53 -27.04 18.96
N PRO A 336 -10.79 -28.24 19.51
CA PRO A 336 -9.73 -29.03 20.11
C PRO A 336 -8.70 -29.35 19.02
N ILE A 337 -7.44 -29.01 19.31
CA ILE A 337 -6.29 -29.29 18.47
C ILE A 337 -6.26 -30.80 18.20
N PRO A 338 -6.50 -31.28 16.96
CA PRO A 338 -6.44 -32.70 16.68
C PRO A 338 -4.97 -33.11 16.58
N GLY A 339 -4.48 -33.78 17.62
CA GLY A 339 -3.28 -34.62 17.62
C GLY A 339 -1.96 -33.95 17.28
N HIS A 340 -1.25 -33.43 18.29
CA HIS A 340 0.22 -33.34 18.26
C HIS A 340 0.79 -33.44 19.67
N ASN A 341 1.58 -34.49 19.93
CA ASN A 341 2.20 -34.79 21.22
C ASN A 341 3.59 -34.16 21.39
N ASN A 342 3.93 -33.09 20.65
CA ASN A 342 5.16 -32.32 20.87
C ASN A 342 5.08 -30.98 20.10
N THR A 343 5.24 -29.82 20.76
CA THR A 343 5.93 -28.60 20.26
C THR A 343 5.68 -27.37 21.15
N SER A 344 6.76 -26.66 21.50
CA SER A 344 6.89 -25.49 22.39
C SER A 344 6.20 -24.17 21.94
N LEU A 345 5.24 -24.23 21.01
CA LEU A 345 4.61 -23.04 20.41
C LEU A 345 3.54 -22.43 21.32
N ARG A 346 3.65 -21.12 21.64
CA ARG A 346 2.62 -20.38 22.37
C ARG A 346 1.65 -19.70 21.41
N LEU A 347 0.36 -20.02 21.51
CA LEU A 347 -0.68 -19.42 20.66
C LEU A 347 -1.68 -18.59 21.48
N LEU A 348 -1.94 -17.35 21.02
CA LEU A 348 -3.05 -16.52 21.46
C LEU A 348 -3.98 -16.25 20.28
N VAL A 349 -5.27 -16.57 20.40
CA VAL A 349 -6.29 -16.25 19.39
C VAL A 349 -7.16 -15.10 19.87
N LEU A 350 -7.23 -14.02 19.09
CA LEU A 350 -8.03 -12.84 19.38
C LEU A 350 -9.04 -12.59 18.25
N HIS A 351 -10.28 -12.27 18.62
CA HIS A 351 -11.34 -11.98 17.67
C HIS A 351 -11.42 -10.48 17.38
N ILE A 352 -11.62 -10.11 16.12
CA ILE A 352 -11.85 -8.73 15.69
C ILE A 352 -13.29 -8.61 15.21
N ILE A 353 -13.96 -7.58 15.70
CA ILE A 353 -15.33 -7.23 15.34
C ILE A 353 -15.29 -6.06 14.34
N ALA A 354 -16.14 -6.07 13.32
CA ALA A 354 -16.23 -4.97 12.36
C ALA A 354 -17.00 -3.75 12.91
N GLY A 355 -16.78 -2.57 12.32
CA GLY A 355 -17.56 -1.36 12.61
C GLY A 355 -17.22 -0.67 13.95
N LYS A 356 -18.11 0.21 14.42
CA LYS A 356 -17.86 1.08 15.58
C LYS A 356 -17.64 0.29 16.88
N ARG A 357 -18.42 -0.78 17.11
CA ARG A 357 -18.23 -1.70 18.24
C ARG A 357 -16.86 -2.38 18.20
N GLY A 358 -16.41 -2.74 17.00
CA GLY A 358 -15.07 -3.23 16.72
C GLY A 358 -13.96 -2.35 17.24
N GLN A 359 -14.07 -1.04 17.03
CA GLN A 359 -13.04 -0.10 17.48
C GLN A 359 -12.89 -0.07 19.01
N HIS A 360 -14.00 -0.16 19.74
CA HIS A 360 -14.00 -0.22 21.20
C HIS A 360 -13.42 -1.55 21.69
N HIS A 361 -13.84 -2.67 21.09
CA HIS A 361 -13.31 -4.00 21.40
C HIS A 361 -11.80 -4.10 21.12
N PHE A 362 -11.34 -3.56 19.99
CA PHE A 362 -9.93 -3.53 19.62
C PHE A 362 -9.09 -2.80 20.69
N MET A 363 -9.53 -1.63 21.14
CA MET A 363 -8.81 -0.83 22.12
C MET A 363 -8.83 -1.43 23.54
N HIS A 364 -9.96 -1.95 23.99
CA HIS A 364 -10.15 -2.38 25.38
C HIS A 364 -9.94 -3.87 25.62
N THR A 365 -9.88 -4.69 24.57
CA THR A 365 -9.73 -6.14 24.70
C THR A 365 -8.54 -6.66 23.90
N VAL A 366 -8.48 -6.38 22.59
CA VAL A 366 -7.44 -6.93 21.71
C VAL A 366 -6.06 -6.39 22.07
N LEU A 367 -5.88 -5.06 22.12
CA LEU A 367 -4.57 -4.45 22.43
C LEU A 367 -4.02 -4.84 23.82
N PRO A 368 -4.79 -4.79 24.92
CA PRO A 368 -4.30 -5.21 26.23
C PRO A 368 -3.88 -6.68 26.28
N GLN A 369 -4.68 -7.60 25.72
CA GLN A 369 -4.37 -9.04 25.74
C GLN A 369 -3.15 -9.36 24.89
N ALA A 370 -3.06 -8.80 23.69
CA ALA A 370 -1.91 -8.97 22.80
C ALA A 370 -0.61 -8.48 23.46
N CYS A 371 -0.64 -7.28 24.04
CA CYS A 371 0.55 -6.71 24.69
C CYS A 371 0.96 -7.48 25.94
N ALA A 372 0.01 -7.94 26.76
CA ALA A 372 0.29 -8.76 27.94
C ALA A 372 0.95 -10.10 27.56
N PHE A 373 0.42 -10.77 26.53
CA PHE A 373 0.98 -12.01 26.02
C PHE A 373 2.39 -11.81 25.45
N ALA A 374 2.61 -10.74 24.66
CA ALA A 374 3.92 -10.41 24.13
C ALA A 374 4.94 -10.14 25.25
N LYS A 375 4.56 -9.34 26.25
CA LYS A 375 5.40 -9.05 27.42
C LYS A 375 5.80 -10.31 28.16
N GLU A 376 4.84 -11.19 28.45
CA GLU A 376 5.09 -12.47 29.11
C GLU A 376 5.96 -13.41 28.27
N HIS A 377 5.82 -13.38 26.94
CA HIS A 377 6.67 -14.18 26.05
C HIS A 377 8.12 -13.69 26.04
N PHE A 378 8.33 -12.38 25.89
CA PHE A 378 9.66 -11.80 25.86
C PHE A 378 10.40 -11.87 27.21
N THR A 379 9.68 -11.89 28.34
CA THR A 379 10.30 -12.05 29.68
C THR A 379 10.67 -13.50 30.00
N ARG A 380 9.95 -14.49 29.46
CA ARG A 380 10.22 -15.91 29.72
C ARG A 380 11.38 -16.47 28.90
N SER A 381 11.48 -16.05 27.65
CA SER A 381 12.48 -16.57 26.73
C SER A 381 13.66 -15.59 26.64
N ALA A 382 14.69 -15.82 27.45
CA ALA A 382 16.02 -15.25 27.23
C ALA A 382 16.74 -16.14 26.20
N ARG A 383 16.92 -15.64 24.98
CA ARG A 383 17.59 -16.39 23.90
C ARG A 383 19.05 -16.59 24.27
N MET A 384 19.57 -17.80 24.11
CA MET A 384 21.02 -18.04 24.06
C MET A 384 21.54 -17.65 22.65
N PRO A 385 22.80 -17.21 22.49
CA PRO A 385 23.28 -16.56 21.26
C PRO A 385 23.38 -17.44 19.99
N ASP A 386 23.08 -18.74 20.05
CA ASP A 386 23.46 -19.74 19.04
C ASP A 386 22.27 -20.39 18.28
N ASP A 387 21.03 -19.99 18.55
CA ASP A 387 19.85 -20.58 17.89
C ASP A 387 19.50 -19.86 16.57
N ASP A 388 19.43 -20.67 15.51
CA ASP A 388 19.15 -20.36 14.10
C ASP A 388 18.21 -19.15 13.86
N VAL A 389 18.63 -18.26 12.96
CA VAL A 389 18.18 -16.85 12.85
C VAL A 389 16.93 -16.68 11.97
N ASP A 390 16.40 -17.76 11.39
CA ASP A 390 15.56 -17.63 10.19
C ASP A 390 14.09 -17.23 10.45
N ARG A 391 13.62 -17.20 11.72
CA ARG A 391 12.21 -16.90 12.04
C ARG A 391 12.01 -16.00 13.26
N PRO A 392 10.96 -15.16 13.25
CA PRO A 392 10.62 -14.30 14.38
C PRO A 392 10.12 -15.08 15.59
N ARG A 393 10.53 -14.62 16.77
CA ARG A 393 10.11 -15.20 18.06
C ARG A 393 8.63 -15.00 18.33
N LEU A 394 8.11 -13.81 18.02
CA LEU A 394 6.69 -13.50 18.09
C LEU A 394 6.17 -13.07 16.71
N VAL A 395 5.09 -13.71 16.25
CA VAL A 395 4.38 -13.30 15.03
C VAL A 395 2.99 -12.78 15.38
N VAL A 396 2.64 -11.62 14.84
CA VAL A 396 1.26 -11.13 14.79
C VAL A 396 0.68 -11.51 13.44
N ALA A 397 -0.20 -12.51 13.42
CA ALA A 397 -0.81 -13.02 12.20
C ALA A 397 -2.26 -12.58 12.09
N ALA A 398 -2.68 -12.09 10.92
CA ALA A 398 -4.10 -11.89 10.61
C ALA A 398 -4.62 -13.03 9.71
N ASN A 399 -5.71 -13.65 10.15
CA ASN A 399 -6.44 -14.64 9.37
C ASN A 399 -7.60 -13.98 8.64
N CYS A 400 -7.54 -13.96 7.31
CA CYS A 400 -8.56 -13.33 6.46
C CYS A 400 -9.23 -14.36 5.55
N ALA A 401 -10.46 -14.73 5.92
CA ALA A 401 -11.43 -15.31 5.00
C ALA A 401 -12.40 -14.20 4.55
N GLY A 402 -12.10 -13.52 3.44
CA GLY A 402 -13.05 -12.58 2.82
C GLY A 402 -12.43 -11.42 2.02
N ALA A 403 -13.18 -10.90 1.04
CA ALA A 403 -12.85 -9.70 0.29
C ALA A 403 -13.37 -8.45 1.03
N GLY A 404 -12.46 -7.59 1.52
CA GLY A 404 -12.85 -6.21 1.90
C GLY A 404 -12.12 -5.58 3.09
N ASP A 405 -11.55 -6.36 4.01
CA ASP A 405 -10.65 -5.87 5.07
C ASP A 405 -9.88 -7.06 5.66
N ASN A 406 -8.63 -7.26 5.23
CA ASN A 406 -7.89 -8.50 5.46
C ASN A 406 -7.40 -8.66 6.92
N GLY A 407 -7.81 -7.81 7.86
CA GLY A 407 -7.28 -7.81 9.23
C GLY A 407 -5.81 -7.34 9.34
N GLU A 408 -5.17 -7.04 8.20
CA GLU A 408 -3.80 -6.51 8.12
C GLU A 408 -3.68 -5.20 8.90
N ASP A 409 -4.68 -4.31 8.79
CA ASP A 409 -4.74 -3.06 9.55
C ASP A 409 -4.61 -3.32 11.06
N ALA A 410 -5.38 -4.28 11.57
CA ALA A 410 -5.37 -4.65 12.97
C ALA A 410 -4.05 -5.34 13.38
N ALA A 411 -3.47 -6.19 12.52
CA ALA A 411 -2.18 -6.83 12.78
C ALA A 411 -1.07 -5.79 12.90
N VAL A 412 -1.01 -4.82 11.98
CA VAL A 412 -0.08 -3.69 12.04
C VAL A 412 -0.31 -2.85 13.31
N GLY A 413 -1.57 -2.61 13.69
CA GLY A 413 -1.92 -1.89 14.92
C GLY A 413 -1.46 -2.60 16.19
N VAL A 414 -1.64 -3.93 16.27
CA VAL A 414 -1.18 -4.76 17.39
C VAL A 414 0.34 -4.81 17.44
N ALA A 415 1.01 -5.04 16.31
CA ALA A 415 2.46 -5.04 16.23
C ALA A 415 3.06 -3.69 16.66
N LEU A 416 2.45 -2.57 16.25
CA LEU A 416 2.84 -1.23 16.68
C LEU A 416 2.75 -1.05 18.20
N ALA A 417 1.68 -1.53 18.83
CA ALA A 417 1.52 -1.48 20.28
C ALA A 417 2.57 -2.33 21.01
N ILE A 418 2.86 -3.53 20.49
CA ILE A 418 3.89 -4.42 21.02
C ILE A 418 5.27 -3.78 20.92
N LEU A 419 5.62 -3.19 19.76
CA LEU A 419 6.88 -2.46 19.55
C LEU A 419 7.05 -1.34 20.56
N GLN A 420 6.04 -0.51 20.77
CA GLN A 420 6.13 0.62 21.70
C GLN A 420 6.32 0.17 23.15
N GLN A 421 5.63 -0.90 23.58
CA GLN A 421 5.66 -1.34 24.97
C GLN A 421 6.90 -2.16 25.32
N ASN A 422 7.36 -3.02 24.40
CA ASN A 422 8.35 -4.06 24.69
C ASN A 422 9.75 -3.76 24.15
N PHE A 423 9.91 -2.77 23.25
CA PHE A 423 11.20 -2.48 22.63
C PHE A 423 11.67 -1.04 22.91
N ASP A 424 12.96 -0.89 23.19
CA ASP A 424 13.60 0.42 23.31
C ASP A 424 13.89 1.06 21.95
N GLU A 425 14.47 2.28 21.94
CA GLU A 425 14.82 3.00 20.71
C GLU A 425 15.84 2.31 19.82
N TYR A 426 16.59 1.33 20.34
CA TYR A 426 17.54 0.52 19.58
C TYR A 426 16.95 -0.82 19.15
N GLY A 427 15.69 -1.09 19.50
CA GLY A 427 15.01 -2.33 19.18
C GLY A 427 15.41 -3.52 20.04
N SER A 428 15.99 -3.26 21.22
CA SER A 428 16.23 -4.28 22.24
C SER A 428 15.01 -4.46 23.13
N VAL A 429 14.79 -5.69 23.59
CA VAL A 429 13.67 -6.03 24.49
C VAL A 429 13.86 -5.37 25.85
N ARG A 430 12.84 -4.64 26.30
CA ARG A 430 12.77 -4.03 27.64
C ARG A 430 12.45 -5.10 28.69
N LEU A 431 13.48 -5.56 29.39
CA LEU A 431 13.33 -6.50 30.52
C LEU A 431 12.87 -5.81 31.82
N ALA A 432 12.96 -4.47 31.90
CA ALA A 432 12.59 -3.68 33.08
C ALA A 432 11.07 -3.43 33.18
N ALA A 433 10.58 -3.25 34.42
CA ALA A 433 9.15 -3.15 34.74
C ALA A 433 8.44 -1.90 34.19
N SER A 434 9.18 -0.85 33.81
CA SER A 434 8.61 0.42 33.37
C SER A 434 8.41 0.44 31.85
N PRO A 435 7.17 0.51 31.33
CA PRO A 435 6.93 0.75 29.91
C PRO A 435 7.58 2.10 29.57
N GLY A 436 8.46 2.13 28.55
CA GLY A 436 9.07 3.39 28.16
C GLY A 436 7.99 4.36 27.71
N ARG A 437 8.14 5.61 28.16
CA ARG A 437 7.14 6.67 27.99
C ARG A 437 6.76 6.80 26.52
N ALA A 438 5.52 6.46 26.20
CA ALA A 438 4.99 6.61 24.86
C ALA A 438 4.61 8.08 24.62
N ASP A 439 5.00 8.59 23.47
CA ASP A 439 4.53 9.87 22.94
C ASP A 439 4.24 9.72 21.44
N LYS A 440 3.72 10.79 20.83
CA LYS A 440 3.36 10.76 19.40
C LYS A 440 4.58 10.55 18.50
N GLU A 441 5.77 10.96 18.92
CA GLU A 441 6.98 10.85 18.11
C GLU A 441 7.52 9.42 18.12
N THR A 442 7.65 8.81 19.30
CA THR A 442 8.07 7.42 19.48
C THR A 442 7.11 6.44 18.80
N ILE A 443 5.79 6.65 18.92
CA ILE A 443 4.80 5.83 18.20
C ILE A 443 4.97 5.98 16.68
N ARG A 444 5.22 7.20 16.19
CA ARG A 444 5.47 7.45 14.76
C ARG A 444 6.72 6.72 14.28
N LYS A 445 7.80 6.76 15.05
CA LYS A 445 9.06 6.05 14.79
C LYS A 445 8.87 4.54 14.69
N ARG A 446 8.18 3.93 15.66
CA ARG A 446 7.84 2.49 15.61
C ARG A 446 6.98 2.11 14.41
N LEU A 447 6.08 2.99 13.97
CA LEU A 447 5.33 2.77 12.74
C LEU A 447 6.25 2.82 11.51
N GLN A 448 7.25 3.72 11.46
CA GLN A 448 8.21 3.78 10.35
C GLN A 448 9.00 2.47 10.21
N TRP A 449 9.36 1.81 11.32
CA TRP A 449 10.04 0.49 11.29
C TRP A 449 9.19 -0.59 10.60
N ILE A 450 7.88 -0.61 10.89
CA ILE A 450 6.94 -1.52 10.21
C ILE A 450 6.80 -1.16 8.73
N LEU A 451 6.69 0.13 8.39
CA LEU A 451 6.48 0.57 7.01
C LEU A 451 7.72 0.39 6.12
N GLU A 452 8.91 0.46 6.69
CA GLU A 452 10.17 0.19 5.98
C GLU A 452 10.30 -1.29 5.63
N SER A 453 9.95 -2.17 6.57
CA SER A 453 10.00 -3.63 6.38
C SER A 453 8.85 -4.18 5.55
N ARG A 454 7.65 -3.62 5.72
CA ARG A 454 6.43 -3.96 4.99
C ARG A 454 5.88 -2.72 4.28
N PRO A 455 6.44 -2.30 3.13
CA PRO A 455 5.95 -1.14 2.37
C PRO A 455 4.46 -1.19 2.04
N GLY A 456 3.91 -2.40 1.91
CA GLY A 456 2.48 -2.69 1.72
C GLY A 456 1.56 -2.23 2.84
N ALA A 457 2.06 -2.15 4.07
CA ALA A 457 1.26 -1.84 5.22
C ALA A 457 0.73 -0.40 5.17
N ASN A 458 -0.58 -0.24 5.32
CA ASN A 458 -1.22 1.08 5.35
C ASN A 458 -2.33 1.11 6.40
N PRO A 459 -1.95 1.13 7.70
CA PRO A 459 -2.93 1.08 8.78
C PRO A 459 -3.88 2.28 8.71
N SER A 460 -5.16 2.01 8.95
CA SER A 460 -6.21 3.01 8.86
C SER A 460 -6.03 4.09 9.93
N ARG A 461 -6.50 5.30 9.61
CA ARG A 461 -6.52 6.40 10.59
C ARG A 461 -7.28 6.02 11.86
N THR A 462 -8.30 5.16 11.72
CA THR A 462 -9.11 4.66 12.82
C THR A 462 -8.29 3.75 13.74
N THR A 463 -7.58 2.76 13.19
CA THR A 463 -6.75 1.84 13.97
C THR A 463 -5.61 2.58 14.67
N LEU A 464 -4.91 3.46 13.96
CA LEU A 464 -3.87 4.30 14.55
C LEU A 464 -4.42 5.20 15.67
N LYS A 465 -5.63 5.73 15.53
CA LYS A 465 -6.26 6.52 16.59
C LYS A 465 -6.47 5.68 17.86
N ARG A 466 -6.94 4.43 17.73
CA ARG A 466 -7.13 3.52 18.88
C ARG A 466 -5.82 3.09 19.52
N VAL A 467 -4.80 2.80 18.72
CA VAL A 467 -3.46 2.48 19.24
C VAL A 467 -2.88 3.66 19.99
N ASN A 468 -2.98 4.88 19.45
CA ASN A 468 -2.54 6.09 20.16
C ASN A 468 -3.33 6.33 21.45
N GLU A 469 -4.65 6.20 21.43
CA GLU A 469 -5.49 6.33 22.63
C GLU A 469 -5.08 5.31 23.70
N PHE A 470 -4.88 4.05 23.32
CA PHE A 470 -4.40 3.00 24.22
C PHE A 470 -3.03 3.35 24.84
N LEU A 471 -2.00 3.55 24.00
CA LEU A 471 -0.62 3.77 24.44
C LEU A 471 -0.44 5.06 25.24
N LEU A 472 -1.15 6.13 24.89
CA LEU A 472 -1.06 7.41 25.61
C LEU A 472 -1.93 7.43 26.88
N SER A 473 -3.01 6.64 26.95
CA SER A 473 -3.81 6.51 28.17
C SER A 473 -3.08 5.76 29.29
N ASP A 474 -2.24 4.79 28.95
CA ASP A 474 -1.42 4.05 29.92
C ASP A 474 -0.32 4.94 30.54
N VAL A 475 0.20 5.92 29.79
CA VAL A 475 1.13 6.94 30.31
C VAL A 475 0.47 7.80 31.39
N ILE A 476 -0.82 8.12 31.22
CA ILE A 476 -1.57 8.92 32.20
C ILE A 476 -1.81 8.10 33.49
N ARG A 477 -2.12 6.80 33.36
CA ARG A 477 -2.32 5.89 34.51
C ARG A 477 -1.02 5.59 35.27
N GLY A 478 0.12 5.56 34.60
CA GLY A 478 1.43 5.38 35.22
C GLY A 478 1.94 6.61 35.98
N SER A 479 1.43 7.81 35.66
CA SER A 479 1.84 9.07 36.31
C SER A 479 1.00 9.44 37.55
N THR A 480 0.00 8.63 37.90
CA THR A 480 -0.90 8.81 39.06
C THR A 480 -0.72 7.76 40.16
N ARG A 481 0.37 6.98 40.14
CA ARG A 481 0.74 6.05 41.20
C ARG A 481 2.06 6.41 41.86
#